data_AF-A0A3L7WZL4-F1
#
_entry.id   AF-A0A3L7WZL4-F1
#
_cell.length_a   1.000
_cell.length_b   1.000
_cell.length_c   1.000
_cell.angle_alpha   90.00
_cell.angle_beta   90.00
_cell.angle_gamma   90.00
#
_symmetry.space_group_name_H-M   'P 1'
#
loop_
_entity.id
_entity.type
_entity.pdbx_description
1 polymer ?
#
loop_
_entity_poly.entity_id
_entity_poly.type
_entity_poly.pdbx_seq_one_letter_code
_entity_poly.pdbx_strand_id
1 'polypeptide(L)'
;MSKLRDLIRDIGRRKPAAFGFAAMRSGAATDHPRQLLVIAEVADAADASAAATATVDAVLYTGAASNLAAVVAAVQAAGSKAPVGIRINAATGADATAVAEAGADFLAFDDASADGASVSETRLGYLALVSPETDDATVRLLRLLDLDGVLVAAPPEQMTVRQQLQTRRMAELARKPLIARAEAAVSAAALERWRDAGVAAIVAPAPAVAALVAAAAEVPPRREPKQQGRPDAIVPAPRSSSDDEEDDE
;
A
#
# COMPACT_ATOMS: atom_id res chain seq x y z
N MET A 1 6.26 -5.00 -12.35
CA MET A 1 5.25 -5.04 -11.26
C MET A 1 6.02 -5.02 -9.95
N SER A 2 5.86 -3.97 -9.15
CA SER A 2 6.60 -3.80 -7.89
C SER A 2 6.02 -4.68 -6.78
N LYS A 3 6.88 -5.16 -5.87
CA LYS A 3 6.50 -5.94 -4.69
C LYS A 3 5.59 -5.16 -3.74
N LEU A 4 5.72 -3.83 -3.69
CA LEU A 4 4.87 -2.98 -2.86
C LEU A 4 3.40 -3.02 -3.33
N ARG A 5 3.19 -2.95 -4.64
CA ARG A 5 1.86 -3.07 -5.26
C ARG A 5 1.19 -4.40 -4.92
N ASP A 6 1.95 -5.49 -4.90
CA ASP A 6 1.45 -6.81 -4.52
C ASP A 6 1.03 -6.86 -3.05
N LEU A 7 1.84 -6.29 -2.13
CA LEU A 7 1.47 -6.17 -0.72
C LEU A 7 0.19 -5.38 -0.52
N ILE A 8 0.05 -4.23 -1.19
CA ILE A 8 -1.15 -3.40 -1.07
C ILE A 8 -2.38 -4.11 -1.63
N ARG A 9 -2.23 -4.86 -2.73
CA ARG A 9 -3.33 -5.65 -3.31
C ARG A 9 -3.79 -6.79 -2.40
N ASP A 10 -2.89 -7.34 -1.60
CA ASP A 10 -3.17 -8.41 -0.65
C ASP A 10 -3.83 -7.93 0.65
N ILE A 11 -3.90 -6.62 0.89
CA ILE A 11 -4.62 -6.05 2.04
C ILE A 11 -6.09 -6.50 2.02
N GLY A 12 -6.57 -6.98 3.16
CA GLY A 12 -7.96 -7.41 3.32
C GLY A 12 -8.33 -8.71 2.60
N ARG A 13 -7.45 -9.27 1.75
CA ARG A 13 -7.69 -10.55 1.09
C ARG A 13 -7.39 -11.70 2.05
N ARG A 14 -8.40 -12.53 2.29
CA ARG A 14 -8.17 -13.85 2.90
C ARG A 14 -7.39 -14.69 1.90
N LYS A 15 -6.21 -15.17 2.28
CA LYS A 15 -5.51 -16.15 1.45
C LYS A 15 -6.36 -17.42 1.43
N PRO A 16 -6.61 -18.04 0.26
CA PRO A 16 -7.38 -19.26 0.21
C PRO A 16 -6.71 -20.31 1.07
N ALA A 17 -7.44 -20.86 2.04
CA ALA A 17 -6.93 -21.92 2.89
C ALA A 17 -6.45 -23.08 2.00
N ALA A 18 -5.24 -23.59 2.26
CA ALA A 18 -4.77 -24.79 1.59
C ALA A 18 -5.76 -25.92 1.86
N PHE A 19 -6.19 -26.64 0.82
CA PHE A 19 -7.08 -27.79 0.99
C PHE A 19 -6.28 -29.08 1.23
N GLY A 20 -6.78 -29.98 2.09
CA GLY A 20 -6.23 -31.32 2.32
C GLY A 20 -5.54 -31.55 3.67
N PHE A 21 -5.01 -32.76 3.89
CA PHE A 21 -4.43 -33.19 5.18
C PHE A 21 -3.17 -32.40 5.61
N ALA A 22 -2.54 -31.64 4.71
CA ALA A 22 -1.47 -30.70 5.05
C ALA A 22 -1.98 -29.41 5.73
N ALA A 23 -3.26 -29.05 5.52
CA ALA A 23 -3.90 -27.90 6.16
C ALA A 23 -4.01 -28.06 7.68
N MET A 24 -4.11 -29.29 8.17
CA MET A 24 -4.22 -29.60 9.59
C MET A 24 -2.89 -29.37 10.34
N ARG A 25 -1.75 -29.41 9.64
CA ARG A 25 -0.44 -29.01 10.20
C ARG A 25 -0.19 -27.49 10.18
N SER A 26 -0.90 -26.77 9.30
CA SER A 26 -0.86 -25.31 9.21
C SER A 26 -2.06 -24.65 9.91
N GLY A 27 -2.84 -25.43 10.66
CA GLY A 27 -3.94 -24.91 11.46
C GLY A 27 -3.38 -24.06 12.60
N ALA A 28 -3.92 -22.84 12.71
CA ALA A 28 -3.76 -21.90 13.84
C ALA A 28 -2.64 -20.84 13.77
N ALA A 29 -2.15 -20.44 12.60
CA ALA A 29 -1.45 -19.16 12.46
C ALA A 29 -2.41 -18.08 11.93
N THR A 30 -3.27 -17.56 12.83
CA THR A 30 -3.90 -16.22 12.75
C THR A 30 -4.31 -15.73 11.35
N ASP A 31 -5.40 -16.28 10.80
CA ASP A 31 -5.94 -15.94 9.47
C ASP A 31 -6.85 -14.69 9.51
N HIS A 32 -6.40 -13.63 10.17
CA HIS A 32 -7.01 -12.31 10.00
C HIS A 32 -6.27 -11.62 8.85
N PRO A 33 -6.95 -11.30 7.73
CA PRO A 33 -6.30 -10.59 6.64
C PRO A 33 -5.85 -9.23 7.17
N ARG A 34 -4.56 -8.93 7.05
CA ARG A 34 -3.99 -7.63 7.49
C ARG A 34 -4.77 -6.50 6.82
N GLN A 35 -5.25 -5.57 7.63
CA GLN A 35 -6.09 -4.45 7.19
C GLN A 35 -5.29 -3.18 6.92
N LEU A 36 -4.10 -3.10 7.52
CA LEU A 36 -3.17 -2.00 7.39
C LEU A 36 -1.75 -2.58 7.30
N LEU A 37 -0.95 -2.03 6.40
CA LEU A 37 0.48 -2.32 6.31
C LEU A 37 1.28 -1.33 7.15
N VAL A 38 2.36 -1.78 7.77
CA VAL A 38 3.30 -0.91 8.48
C VAL A 38 4.60 -0.83 7.68
N ILE A 39 5.02 0.40 7.39
CA ILE A 39 6.24 0.74 6.69
C ILE A 39 7.16 1.48 7.67
N ALA A 40 8.37 0.97 7.89
CA ALA A 40 9.34 1.61 8.77
C ALA A 40 10.10 2.70 8.03
N GLU A 41 10.07 3.93 8.55
CA GLU A 41 10.93 5.03 8.11
C GLU A 41 12.27 4.95 8.83
N VAL A 42 13.34 4.91 8.03
CA VAL A 42 14.68 4.57 8.49
C VAL A 42 15.71 5.54 7.93
N ALA A 43 16.63 6.00 8.80
CA ALA A 43 17.74 6.87 8.41
C ALA A 43 19.06 6.13 8.20
N ASP A 44 19.25 4.96 8.83
CA ASP A 44 20.52 4.23 8.84
C ASP A 44 20.34 2.70 8.65
N ALA A 45 21.39 2.01 8.22
CA ALA A 45 21.37 0.55 8.03
C ALA A 45 21.10 -0.24 9.33
N ALA A 46 21.53 0.29 10.48
CA ALA A 46 21.27 -0.32 11.79
C ALA A 46 19.77 -0.35 12.10
N ASP A 47 19.11 0.80 11.96
CA ASP A 47 17.66 0.94 12.11
C ASP A 47 16.89 0.07 11.10
N ALA A 48 17.43 -0.13 9.89
CA ALA A 48 16.83 -1.00 8.88
C ALA A 48 16.82 -2.47 9.33
N SER A 49 17.93 -2.93 9.92
CA SER A 49 18.01 -4.28 10.47
C SER A 49 17.08 -4.48 11.68
N ALA A 50 16.95 -3.46 12.54
CA ALA A 50 16.03 -3.49 13.67
C ALA A 50 14.57 -3.49 13.20
N ALA A 51 14.24 -2.72 12.16
CA ALA A 51 12.91 -2.75 11.54
C ALA A 51 12.63 -4.12 10.90
N ALA A 52 13.61 -4.72 10.23
CA ALA A 52 13.45 -6.04 9.62
C ALA A 52 13.14 -7.14 10.65
N THR A 53 13.72 -7.07 11.86
CA THR A 53 13.41 -8.02 12.94
C THR A 53 12.04 -7.79 13.57
N ALA A 54 11.49 -6.57 13.50
CA ALA A 54 10.16 -6.22 13.99
C ALA A 54 9.00 -6.69 13.06
N THR A 55 9.27 -7.52 12.05
CA THR A 55 8.27 -8.10 11.11
C THR A 55 7.46 -7.07 10.30
N VAL A 56 8.12 -5.98 9.94
CA VAL A 56 7.55 -4.89 9.14
C VAL A 56 7.24 -5.34 7.72
N ASP A 57 6.21 -4.76 7.10
CA ASP A 57 5.79 -5.10 5.73
C ASP A 57 6.72 -4.48 4.67
N ALA A 58 7.22 -3.26 4.87
CA ALA A 58 8.16 -2.58 3.97
C ALA A 58 9.08 -1.60 4.72
N VAL A 59 10.21 -1.22 4.12
CA VAL A 59 11.15 -0.24 4.69
C VAL A 59 11.29 0.95 3.76
N LEU A 60 11.13 2.16 4.27
CA LEU A 60 11.36 3.42 3.57
C LEU A 60 12.61 4.11 4.13
N TYR A 61 13.65 4.20 3.33
CA TYR A 61 14.90 4.86 3.67
C TYR A 61 14.86 6.34 3.28
N THR A 62 15.28 7.23 4.18
CA THR A 62 15.25 8.70 3.96
C THR A 62 16.61 9.37 3.95
N GLY A 63 17.69 8.59 4.02
CA GLY A 63 19.05 9.13 3.94
C GLY A 63 19.57 9.27 2.50
N ALA A 64 20.88 9.48 2.37
CA ALA A 64 21.54 9.66 1.06
C ALA A 64 21.49 8.37 0.22
N ALA A 65 21.17 8.50 -1.07
CA ALA A 65 21.03 7.38 -2.01
C ALA A 65 22.27 6.49 -2.13
N SER A 66 23.47 7.04 -1.87
CA SER A 66 24.73 6.28 -1.87
C SER A 66 24.75 5.12 -0.87
N ASN A 67 24.00 5.22 0.24
CA ASN A 67 23.98 4.21 1.29
C ASN A 67 22.83 3.19 1.11
N LEU A 68 22.01 3.34 0.07
CA LEU A 68 20.84 2.50 -0.16
C LEU A 68 21.22 1.01 -0.29
N ALA A 69 22.30 0.71 -1.00
CA ALA A 69 22.77 -0.68 -1.17
C ALA A 69 23.12 -1.35 0.17
N ALA A 70 23.68 -0.60 1.12
CA ALA A 70 23.98 -1.10 2.46
C ALA A 70 22.70 -1.37 3.27
N VAL A 71 21.68 -0.53 3.12
CA VAL A 71 20.37 -0.69 3.75
C VAL A 71 19.66 -1.92 3.19
N VAL A 72 19.65 -2.10 1.86
CA VAL A 72 19.08 -3.27 1.19
C VAL A 72 19.77 -4.55 1.68
N ALA A 73 21.11 -4.54 1.74
CA ALA A 73 21.88 -5.67 2.26
C ALA A 73 21.57 -5.97 3.74
N ALA A 74 21.37 -4.95 4.57
CA ALA A 74 21.02 -5.12 5.99
C ALA A 74 19.64 -5.78 6.17
N VAL A 75 18.64 -5.37 5.37
CA VAL A 75 17.29 -5.97 5.41
C VAL A 75 17.31 -7.42 4.93
N GLN A 76 18.07 -7.71 3.86
CA GLN A 76 18.24 -9.07 3.36
C GLN A 76 19.02 -9.96 4.33
N ALA A 77 20.06 -9.44 4.99
CA ALA A 77 20.83 -10.16 5.99
C ALA A 77 20.00 -10.51 7.24
N ALA A 78 19.02 -9.66 7.59
CA ALA A 78 18.05 -9.96 8.63
C ALA A 78 17.02 -11.04 8.21
N GLY A 79 17.08 -11.55 6.97
CA GLY A 79 16.21 -12.60 6.46
C GLY A 79 14.80 -12.13 6.09
N SER A 80 14.54 -10.82 6.09
CA SER A 80 13.25 -10.27 5.72
C SER A 80 13.11 -10.16 4.20
N LYS A 81 11.91 -10.47 3.69
CA LYS A 81 11.53 -10.27 2.28
C LYS A 81 10.79 -8.93 2.07
N ALA A 82 10.79 -8.07 3.07
CA ALA A 82 10.14 -6.76 3.00
C ALA A 82 10.76 -5.92 1.86
N PRO A 83 9.96 -5.36 0.94
CA PRO A 83 10.47 -4.44 -0.05
C PRO A 83 11.10 -3.21 0.60
N VAL A 84 12.20 -2.76 0.02
CA VAL A 84 12.94 -1.58 0.48
C VAL A 84 12.75 -0.47 -0.55
N GLY A 85 12.42 0.72 -0.09
CA GLY A 85 12.32 1.90 -0.93
C GLY A 85 13.09 3.07 -0.36
N ILE A 86 13.25 4.11 -1.18
CA ILE A 86 13.95 5.34 -0.80
C ILE A 86 13.05 6.55 -1.02
N ARG A 87 13.22 7.57 -0.19
CA ARG A 87 12.60 8.88 -0.37
C ARG A 87 13.59 9.88 -0.95
N ILE A 88 13.29 10.42 -2.12
CA ILE A 88 14.04 11.49 -2.77
C ILE A 88 13.02 12.54 -3.21
N ASN A 89 13.05 13.74 -2.59
CA ASN A 89 12.03 14.75 -2.86
C ASN A 89 12.07 15.19 -4.33
N ALA A 90 13.23 15.68 -4.81
CA ALA A 90 13.43 16.11 -6.19
C ALA A 90 14.13 15.00 -7.00
N ALA A 91 13.42 13.91 -7.27
CA ALA A 91 13.97 12.77 -8.00
C ALA A 91 14.10 13.07 -9.50
N THR A 92 15.24 12.71 -10.10
CA THR A 92 15.47 12.75 -11.55
C THR A 92 15.36 11.35 -12.18
N GLY A 93 15.30 11.27 -13.51
CA GLY A 93 15.34 9.98 -14.22
C GLY A 93 16.62 9.18 -13.94
N ALA A 94 17.76 9.85 -13.76
CA ALA A 94 19.03 9.20 -13.42
C ALA A 94 18.99 8.59 -12.01
N ASP A 95 18.35 9.27 -11.05
CA ASP A 95 18.19 8.77 -9.69
C ASP A 95 17.30 7.52 -9.68
N ALA A 96 16.22 7.49 -10.46
CA ALA A 96 15.35 6.31 -10.55
C ALA A 96 16.13 5.08 -11.04
N THR A 97 16.97 5.22 -12.07
CA THR A 97 17.81 4.12 -12.57
C THR A 97 18.82 3.67 -11.52
N ALA A 98 19.51 4.61 -10.87
CA ALA A 98 20.50 4.30 -9.84
C ALA A 98 19.87 3.58 -8.63
N VAL A 99 18.67 4.00 -8.23
CA VAL A 99 17.89 3.38 -7.16
C VAL A 99 17.44 1.97 -7.52
N ALA A 100 17.02 1.74 -8.77
CA ALA A 100 16.67 0.41 -9.26
C ALA A 100 17.89 -0.52 -9.33
N GLU A 101 19.06 -0.01 -9.72
CA GLU A 101 20.32 -0.76 -9.74
C GLU A 101 20.82 -1.10 -8.33
N ALA A 102 20.60 -0.20 -7.37
CA ALA A 102 20.89 -0.45 -5.95
C ALA A 102 19.97 -1.51 -5.32
N GLY A 103 18.94 -1.99 -6.04
CA GLY A 103 18.06 -3.06 -5.60
C GLY A 103 16.85 -2.61 -4.77
N ALA A 104 16.48 -1.33 -4.82
CA ALA A 104 15.23 -0.87 -4.23
C ALA A 104 14.02 -1.30 -5.06
N ASP A 105 12.90 -1.53 -4.38
CA ASP A 105 11.63 -1.97 -4.94
C ASP A 105 10.66 -0.81 -5.20
N PHE A 106 10.83 0.33 -4.50
CA PHE A 106 9.99 1.52 -4.69
C PHE A 106 10.72 2.84 -4.39
N LEU A 107 10.21 3.93 -4.97
CA LEU A 107 10.70 5.30 -4.83
C LEU A 107 9.56 6.20 -4.37
N ALA A 108 9.78 6.95 -3.29
CA ALA A 108 8.89 7.99 -2.81
C ALA A 108 9.44 9.36 -3.20
N PHE A 109 8.64 10.17 -3.89
CA PHE A 109 9.06 11.48 -4.39
C PHE A 109 7.98 12.54 -4.19
N ASP A 110 8.38 13.80 -4.21
CA ASP A 110 7.47 14.93 -4.11
C ASP A 110 6.96 15.34 -5.49
N ASP A 111 5.65 15.40 -5.66
CA ASP A 111 5.00 15.61 -6.96
C ASP A 111 5.31 16.99 -7.56
N ALA A 112 5.58 17.97 -6.71
CA ALA A 112 5.90 19.33 -7.12
C ALA A 112 7.36 19.51 -7.58
N SER A 113 8.29 18.64 -7.16
CA SER A 113 9.73 18.83 -7.36
C SER A 113 10.42 17.73 -8.17
N ALA A 114 9.79 16.58 -8.35
CA ALA A 114 10.33 15.50 -9.17
C ALA A 114 10.21 15.78 -10.68
N ASP A 115 11.21 15.34 -11.43
CA ASP A 115 11.18 15.35 -12.90
C ASP A 115 10.21 14.26 -13.39
N GLY A 116 9.42 14.54 -14.44
CA GLY A 116 8.55 13.57 -15.07
C GLY A 116 9.30 12.32 -15.58
N ALA A 117 10.60 12.47 -15.91
CA ALA A 117 11.45 11.34 -16.28
C ALA A 117 11.65 10.32 -15.15
N SER A 118 11.48 10.71 -13.88
CA SER A 118 11.66 9.83 -12.71
C SER A 118 10.66 8.67 -12.65
N VAL A 119 9.48 8.82 -13.28
CA VAL A 119 8.38 7.82 -13.27
C VAL A 119 8.44 6.86 -14.48
N SER A 120 9.57 6.84 -15.20
CA SER A 120 9.69 6.04 -16.43
C SER A 120 10.09 4.58 -16.20
N GLU A 121 10.70 4.26 -15.06
CA GLU A 121 11.25 2.92 -14.79
C GLU A 121 10.16 1.96 -14.30
N THR A 122 9.76 1.03 -15.16
CA THR A 122 8.60 0.14 -14.92
C THR A 122 8.84 -0.94 -13.84
N ARG A 123 10.10 -1.13 -13.42
CA ARG A 123 10.45 -2.08 -12.35
C ARG A 123 10.21 -1.52 -10.96
N LEU A 124 10.26 -0.20 -10.80
CA LEU A 124 10.08 0.46 -9.52
C LEU A 124 8.60 0.70 -9.21
N GLY A 125 8.27 0.59 -7.93
CA GLY A 125 7.04 1.12 -7.37
C GLY A 125 7.17 2.61 -7.12
N TYR A 126 6.08 3.37 -7.27
CA TYR A 126 6.11 4.82 -7.12
C TYR A 126 5.11 5.32 -6.08
N LEU A 127 5.60 6.13 -5.14
CA LEU A 127 4.80 6.82 -4.14
C LEU A 127 4.94 8.33 -4.33
N ALA A 128 3.84 9.00 -4.64
CA ALA A 128 3.81 10.46 -4.70
C ALA A 128 3.49 11.03 -3.33
N LEU A 129 4.34 11.91 -2.82
CA LEU A 129 4.05 12.74 -1.66
C LEU A 129 3.12 13.86 -2.13
N VAL A 130 1.99 13.99 -1.46
CA VAL A 130 0.98 15.00 -1.80
C VAL A 130 0.71 15.87 -0.59
N SER A 131 0.81 17.17 -0.79
CA SER A 131 0.44 18.15 0.23
C SER A 131 -1.07 18.10 0.52
N PRO A 132 -1.51 18.27 1.77
CA PRO A 132 -2.93 18.39 2.09
C PRO A 132 -3.60 19.61 1.44
N GLU A 133 -2.81 20.58 0.97
CA GLU A 133 -3.31 21.78 0.28
C GLU A 133 -3.46 21.60 -1.24
N THR A 134 -3.04 20.45 -1.78
CA THR A 134 -3.16 20.15 -3.21
C THR A 134 -4.62 20.14 -3.66
N ASP A 135 -4.89 20.80 -4.78
CA ASP A 135 -6.23 20.94 -5.31
C ASP A 135 -6.79 19.62 -5.89
N ASP A 136 -8.11 19.53 -5.98
CA ASP A 136 -8.79 18.32 -6.45
C ASP A 136 -8.47 17.94 -7.89
N ALA A 137 -8.21 18.92 -8.75
CA ALA A 137 -7.90 18.63 -10.14
C ALA A 137 -6.55 17.92 -10.20
N THR A 138 -5.55 18.43 -9.48
CA THR A 138 -4.22 17.81 -9.37
C THR A 138 -4.29 16.41 -8.75
N VAL A 139 -5.00 16.23 -7.62
CA VAL A 139 -5.16 14.90 -7.01
C VAL A 139 -5.83 13.90 -7.96
N ARG A 140 -6.80 14.35 -8.77
CA ARG A 140 -7.43 13.50 -9.79
C ARG A 140 -6.48 13.11 -10.92
N LEU A 141 -5.50 13.96 -11.25
CA LEU A 141 -4.53 13.67 -12.32
C LEU A 141 -3.50 12.62 -11.90
N LEU A 142 -3.21 12.47 -10.61
CA LEU A 142 -2.32 11.43 -10.09
C LEU A 142 -2.73 10.01 -10.49
N ARG A 143 -4.03 9.77 -10.72
CA ARG A 143 -4.53 8.46 -11.17
C ARG A 143 -4.03 8.05 -12.56
N LEU A 144 -3.62 9.03 -13.38
CA LEU A 144 -3.11 8.80 -14.73
C LEU A 144 -1.66 8.32 -14.71
N LEU A 145 -0.96 8.56 -13.61
CA LEU A 145 0.39 8.05 -13.38
C LEU A 145 0.32 6.61 -12.84
N ASP A 146 1.34 5.81 -13.17
CA ASP A 146 1.45 4.42 -12.69
C ASP A 146 1.98 4.34 -11.24
N LEU A 147 1.35 5.11 -10.35
CA LEU A 147 1.68 5.15 -8.93
C LEU A 147 1.14 3.91 -8.21
N ASP A 148 1.89 3.43 -7.23
CA ASP A 148 1.47 2.38 -6.30
C ASP A 148 0.59 2.94 -5.19
N GLY A 149 0.83 4.19 -4.78
CA GLY A 149 0.12 4.83 -3.68
C GLY A 149 0.46 6.32 -3.55
N VAL A 150 -0.25 6.98 -2.65
CA VAL A 150 -0.06 8.41 -2.35
C VAL A 150 0.30 8.55 -0.88
N LEU A 151 1.46 9.15 -0.61
CA LEU A 151 1.94 9.43 0.75
C LEU A 151 1.38 10.78 1.21
N VAL A 152 0.65 10.77 2.32
CA VAL A 152 0.03 11.96 2.93
C VAL A 152 0.50 12.11 4.37
N ALA A 153 0.41 13.32 4.90
CA ALA A 153 0.58 13.55 6.33
C ALA A 153 -0.43 12.72 7.14
N ALA A 154 -0.02 12.23 8.30
CA ALA A 154 -0.92 11.50 9.19
C ALA A 154 -2.17 12.35 9.52
N PRO A 155 -3.38 11.79 9.35
CA PRO A 155 -4.57 12.42 9.89
C PRO A 155 -4.47 12.52 11.42
N PRO A 156 -5.19 13.45 12.06
CA PRO A 156 -5.17 13.53 13.52
C PRO A 156 -5.70 12.24 14.16
N GLU A 157 -5.19 11.87 15.33
CA GLU A 157 -5.71 10.70 16.07
C GLU A 157 -7.18 10.86 16.42
N GLN A 158 -7.60 12.07 16.77
CA GLN A 158 -8.99 12.43 16.98
C GLN A 158 -9.52 13.16 15.74
N MET A 159 -10.09 12.40 14.82
CA MET A 159 -10.72 12.95 13.62
C MET A 159 -12.17 13.35 13.91
N THR A 160 -12.51 14.58 13.53
CA THR A 160 -13.90 14.95 13.30
C THR A 160 -14.43 14.24 12.05
N VAL A 161 -15.77 14.11 11.93
CA VAL A 161 -16.40 13.57 10.70
C VAL A 161 -15.95 14.34 9.46
N ARG A 162 -15.76 15.66 9.58
CA ARG A 162 -15.26 16.50 8.48
C ARG A 162 -13.86 16.08 8.03
N GLN A 163 -12.94 15.89 8.97
CA GLN A 163 -11.58 15.43 8.66
C GLN A 163 -11.59 14.02 8.06
N GLN A 164 -12.46 13.13 8.55
CA GLN A 164 -12.59 11.77 8.00
C GLN A 164 -13.07 11.80 6.54
N LEU A 165 -14.05 12.65 6.23
CA LEU A 165 -14.52 12.87 4.87
C LEU A 165 -13.46 13.51 3.98
N GLN A 166 -12.63 14.41 4.50
CA GLN A 166 -11.52 15.02 3.75
C GLN A 166 -10.45 13.97 3.37
N THR A 167 -10.02 13.14 4.32
CA THR A 167 -9.09 12.03 4.03
C THR A 167 -9.69 11.05 3.03
N ARG A 168 -10.96 10.67 3.22
CA ARG A 168 -11.64 9.77 2.28
C ARG A 168 -11.78 10.36 0.89
N ARG A 169 -12.08 11.66 0.79
CA ARG A 169 -12.14 12.38 -0.48
C ARG A 169 -10.81 12.28 -1.23
N MET A 170 -9.66 12.41 -0.56
CA MET A 170 -8.37 12.24 -1.22
C MET A 170 -8.20 10.83 -1.79
N ALA A 171 -8.54 9.79 -1.02
CA ALA A 171 -8.46 8.40 -1.48
C ALA A 171 -9.33 8.17 -2.74
N GLU A 172 -10.55 8.67 -2.74
CA GLU A 172 -11.51 8.54 -3.84
C GLU A 172 -11.09 9.33 -5.09
N LEU A 173 -10.50 10.52 -4.91
CA LEU A 173 -10.03 11.36 -6.01
C LEU A 173 -8.79 10.76 -6.69
N ALA A 174 -7.81 10.34 -5.88
CA ALA A 174 -6.58 9.72 -6.37
C ALA A 174 -6.83 8.34 -7.00
N ARG A 175 -7.85 7.60 -6.52
CA ARG A 175 -8.09 6.17 -6.83
C ARG A 175 -6.85 5.30 -6.65
N LYS A 176 -6.00 5.68 -5.70
CA LYS A 176 -4.80 4.99 -5.28
C LYS A 176 -4.84 4.84 -3.76
N PRO A 177 -4.24 3.78 -3.21
CA PRO A 177 -4.19 3.58 -1.77
C PRO A 177 -3.46 4.75 -1.09
N LEU A 178 -4.05 5.27 -0.02
CA LEU A 178 -3.40 6.30 0.80
C LEU A 178 -2.44 5.65 1.78
N ILE A 179 -1.26 6.25 1.90
CA ILE A 179 -0.24 5.88 2.87
C ILE A 179 -0.08 7.08 3.82
N ALA A 180 -0.32 6.89 5.11
CA ALA A 180 -0.23 7.95 6.09
C ALA A 180 1.16 7.95 6.76
N ARG A 181 1.86 9.08 6.76
CA ARG A 181 3.13 9.23 7.48
C ARG A 181 2.90 9.75 8.90
N ALA A 182 3.06 8.88 9.89
CA ALA A 182 2.94 9.19 11.31
C ALA A 182 4.30 9.53 11.92
N GLU A 183 4.34 10.56 12.76
CA GLU A 183 5.56 10.97 13.47
C GLU A 183 5.78 10.19 14.77
N ALA A 184 4.75 9.51 15.27
CA ALA A 184 4.77 8.76 16.53
C ALA A 184 3.89 7.50 16.46
N ALA A 185 3.92 6.69 17.51
CA ALA A 185 3.03 5.55 17.66
C ALA A 185 1.58 6.02 17.80
N VAL A 186 0.66 5.32 17.14
CA VAL A 186 -0.76 5.67 17.04
C VAL A 186 -1.61 4.56 17.65
N SER A 187 -2.68 4.94 18.35
CA SER A 187 -3.60 4.00 18.97
C SER A 187 -4.38 3.15 17.95
N ALA A 188 -4.70 1.89 18.28
CA ALA A 188 -5.47 0.99 17.40
C ALA A 188 -6.83 1.60 16.98
N ALA A 189 -7.49 2.34 17.88
CA ALA A 189 -8.74 3.03 17.58
C ALA A 189 -8.57 4.17 16.57
N ALA A 190 -7.43 4.86 16.57
CA ALA A 190 -7.12 5.86 15.54
C ALA A 190 -6.79 5.19 14.20
N LEU A 191 -6.04 4.08 14.22
CA LEU A 191 -5.76 3.27 13.03
C LEU A 191 -7.04 2.74 12.37
N GLU A 192 -8.02 2.30 13.17
CA GLU A 192 -9.32 1.89 12.66
C GLU A 192 -10.03 3.03 11.90
N ARG A 193 -10.00 4.25 12.45
CA ARG A 193 -10.59 5.44 11.82
C ARG A 193 -9.86 5.82 10.53
N TRP A 194 -8.54 5.69 10.50
CA TRP A 194 -7.73 5.93 9.30
C TRP A 194 -8.02 4.89 8.21
N ARG A 195 -8.12 3.60 8.57
CA ARG A 195 -8.56 2.52 7.67
C ARG A 195 -9.92 2.85 7.05
N ASP A 196 -10.89 3.27 7.86
CA ASP A 196 -12.23 3.61 7.37
C ASP A 196 -12.25 4.85 6.46
N ALA A 197 -11.28 5.75 6.66
CA ALA A 197 -11.03 6.89 5.78
C ALA A 197 -10.28 6.52 4.49
N GLY A 198 -9.84 5.27 4.31
CA GLY A 198 -9.18 4.79 3.09
C GLY A 198 -7.65 4.75 3.15
N VAL A 199 -7.05 4.86 4.34
CA VAL A 199 -5.62 4.61 4.54
C VAL A 199 -5.37 3.10 4.49
N ALA A 200 -4.40 2.69 3.68
CA ALA A 200 -4.03 1.29 3.46
C ALA A 200 -2.69 0.93 4.12
N ALA A 201 -1.78 1.89 4.26
CA ALA A 201 -0.48 1.69 4.89
C ALA A 201 -0.07 2.89 5.74
N ILE A 202 0.83 2.67 6.70
CA ILE A 202 1.34 3.70 7.60
C ILE A 202 2.85 3.68 7.53
N VAL A 203 3.46 4.85 7.31
CA VAL A 203 4.90 5.07 7.44
C VAL A 203 5.17 5.63 8.82
N ALA A 204 6.07 5.03 9.58
CA ALA A 204 6.40 5.48 10.94
C ALA A 204 7.88 5.32 11.26
N PRO A 205 8.44 6.18 12.13
CA PRO A 205 9.86 6.12 12.48
C PRO A 205 10.18 4.83 13.24
N ALA A 206 11.37 4.28 13.02
CA ALA A 206 11.91 3.07 13.68
C ALA A 206 11.46 2.83 15.14
N PRO A 207 11.56 3.79 16.09
CA PRO A 207 11.14 3.57 17.48
C PRO A 207 9.64 3.29 17.68
N ALA A 208 8.78 3.79 16.79
CA ALA A 208 7.32 3.62 16.89
C ALA A 208 6.80 2.35 16.21
N VAL A 209 7.63 1.71 15.39
CA VAL A 209 7.24 0.60 14.51
C VAL A 209 6.69 -0.59 15.28
N ALA A 210 7.36 -1.04 16.33
CA ALA A 210 6.93 -2.23 17.09
C ALA A 210 5.55 -2.03 17.74
N ALA A 211 5.31 -0.84 18.30
CA ALA A 211 4.01 -0.49 18.89
C ALA A 211 2.91 -0.41 17.81
N LEU A 212 3.23 0.13 16.63
CA LEU A 212 2.29 0.22 15.52
C LEU A 212 1.97 -1.12 14.88
N VAL A 213 2.94 -2.04 14.77
CA VAL A 213 2.69 -3.41 14.29
C VAL A 213 1.72 -4.12 15.24
N ALA A 214 1.90 -3.98 16.55
CA ALA A 214 0.97 -4.52 17.54
C ALA A 214 -0.43 -3.89 17.41
N ALA A 215 -0.51 -2.56 17.33
CA ALA A 215 -1.78 -1.84 17.18
C ALA A 215 -2.50 -2.19 15.87
N ALA A 216 -1.77 -2.34 14.75
CA ALA A 216 -2.33 -2.70 13.45
C ALA A 216 -2.90 -4.13 13.43
N ALA A 217 -2.32 -5.04 14.22
CA ALA A 217 -2.83 -6.40 14.37
C ALA A 217 -4.17 -6.46 15.12
N GLU A 218 -4.45 -5.49 15.99
CA GLU A 218 -5.72 -5.38 16.73
C GLU A 218 -6.86 -4.75 15.90
N VAL A 219 -6.53 -4.11 14.77
CA VAL A 219 -7.55 -3.44 13.95
C VAL A 219 -8.48 -4.50 13.33
N PRO A 220 -9.80 -4.43 13.59
CA PRO A 220 -10.73 -5.41 13.06
C PRO A 220 -10.80 -5.34 11.52
N PRO A 221 -11.39 -6.33 10.83
CA PRO A 221 -11.67 -6.19 9.40
C PRO A 221 -12.65 -5.04 9.15
N ARG A 222 -12.47 -4.34 8.03
CA ARG A 222 -13.44 -3.32 7.61
C ARG A 222 -14.82 -3.97 7.48
N ARG A 223 -15.83 -3.35 8.09
CA ARG A 223 -17.22 -3.78 7.92
C ARG A 223 -17.65 -3.42 6.51
N GLU A 224 -17.71 -4.40 5.62
CA GLU A 224 -18.37 -4.19 4.34
C GLU A 224 -19.82 -3.82 4.62
N PRO A 225 -20.35 -2.74 3.99
CA PRO A 225 -21.78 -2.49 4.07
C PRO A 225 -22.46 -3.73 3.53
N LYS A 226 -23.20 -4.41 4.41
CA LYS A 226 -24.01 -5.59 4.06
C LYS A 226 -24.80 -5.17 2.83
N GLN A 227 -24.44 -5.68 1.65
CA GLN A 227 -25.23 -5.50 0.44
C GLN A 227 -26.56 -6.14 0.76
N GLN A 228 -27.50 -5.35 1.29
CA GLN A 228 -28.89 -5.74 1.38
C GLN A 228 -29.30 -5.96 -0.06
N GLY A 229 -29.53 -7.24 -0.38
CA GLY A 229 -29.66 -7.72 -1.74
C GLY A 229 -30.63 -6.87 -2.54
N ARG A 230 -30.09 -6.19 -3.55
CA ARG A 230 -30.77 -6.22 -4.83
C ARG A 230 -30.29 -7.50 -5.50
N PRO A 231 -31.14 -8.53 -5.64
CA PRO A 231 -30.84 -9.56 -6.61
C PRO A 231 -30.83 -8.82 -7.95
N ASP A 232 -29.64 -8.57 -8.50
CA ASP A 232 -29.54 -8.27 -9.92
C ASP A 232 -30.16 -9.47 -10.62
N ALA A 233 -31.36 -9.27 -11.17
CA ALA A 233 -32.10 -10.32 -11.85
C ALA A 233 -31.25 -10.76 -13.03
N ILE A 234 -30.64 -11.93 -12.92
CA ILE A 234 -30.01 -12.60 -14.05
C ILE A 234 -31.15 -13.04 -14.95
N VAL A 235 -31.46 -12.23 -15.96
CA VAL A 235 -32.42 -12.61 -17.00
C VAL A 235 -31.72 -13.65 -17.88
N PRO A 236 -32.32 -14.84 -18.09
CA PRO A 236 -31.79 -15.80 -19.05
C PRO A 236 -31.72 -15.14 -20.42
N ALA A 237 -30.56 -15.25 -21.09
CA ALA A 237 -30.44 -14.82 -22.47
C ALA A 237 -31.51 -15.55 -23.31
N PRO A 238 -32.25 -14.85 -24.19
CA PRO A 238 -33.18 -15.53 -25.08
C PRO A 238 -32.38 -16.54 -25.92
N ARG A 239 -32.85 -17.79 -25.96
CA ARG A 239 -32.31 -18.80 -26.87
C ARG A 239 -32.44 -18.25 -28.28
N SER A 240 -31.32 -18.08 -28.98
CA SER A 240 -31.33 -17.86 -30.42
C SER A 240 -32.03 -19.05 -31.06
N SER A 241 -33.21 -18.82 -31.63
CA SER A 241 -33.84 -19.78 -32.53
C SER A 241 -33.04 -19.78 -33.83
N SER A 242 -32.03 -20.64 -33.89
CA SER A 242 -31.38 -21.05 -35.12
C SER A 242 -31.37 -22.56 -35.11
N ASP A 243 -32.48 -23.14 -35.55
CA ASP A 243 -32.59 -24.51 -36.05
C ASP A 243 -33.87 -24.52 -36.89
N ASP A 244 -33.67 -24.42 -38.19
CA ASP A 244 -34.36 -25.21 -39.22
C ASP A 244 -33.51 -25.02 -40.48
N GLU A 245 -32.37 -25.72 -40.49
CA GLU A 245 -31.65 -26.07 -41.71
C GLU A 245 -32.54 -27.02 -42.53
N GLU A 246 -32.75 -26.65 -43.80
CA GLU A 246 -32.72 -27.50 -44.99
C GLU A 246 -33.28 -28.93 -44.88
N ASP A 247 -34.42 -29.19 -45.53
CA ASP A 247 -34.71 -30.48 -46.16
C ASP A 247 -35.53 -30.25 -47.46
N ASP A 248 -34.88 -30.57 -48.59
CA ASP A 248 -35.38 -31.12 -49.87
C ASP A 248 -36.49 -30.43 -50.70
N GLU A 249 -36.12 -29.74 -51.80
CA GLU A 249 -36.41 -30.07 -53.23
C GLU A 249 -35.93 -28.97 -54.21
#